data_AF-A0A7W1V1R1-F1
#
_entry.id   AF-A0A7W1V1R1-F1
#
_cell.length_a   1.000
_cell.length_b   1.000
_cell.length_c   1.000
_cell.angle_alpha   90.00
_cell.angle_beta   90.00
_cell.angle_gamma   90.00
#
_symmetry.space_group_name_H-M   'P 1'
#
loop_
_entity.id
_entity.type
_entity.pdbx_description
1 polymer ?
#
loop_
_entity_poly.entity_id
_entity_poly.type
_entity_poly.pdbx_seq_one_letter_code
_entity_poly.pdbx_strand_id
1 'polypeptide(L)'
;MKKEYFVGITLFLFAIFFNGTILAQGATCEDADPFCAGGSQYVFPNTTGVPTVGSPACLFSAPNPTWFYLQVDQMGDLEFSISQSTQGFDQNGNPLGTLLDVDFVAWGPFSTSNGNCDNLDDCSGNCPSNT
;
A
#
# COMPACT_ATOMS: atom_id res chain seq x y z
N MET A 1 -37.71 4.64 -30.89
CA MET A 1 -37.72 3.74 -29.71
C MET A 1 -36.60 2.70 -29.73
N LYS A 2 -36.45 1.84 -30.75
CA LYS A 2 -35.40 0.78 -30.76
C LYS A 2 -33.93 1.27 -30.82
N LYS A 3 -33.67 2.45 -31.39
CA LYS A 3 -32.31 3.04 -31.47
C LYS A 3 -31.78 3.53 -30.12
N GLU A 4 -32.65 4.05 -29.25
CA GLU A 4 -32.28 4.53 -27.90
C GLU A 4 -31.76 3.36 -27.03
N TYR A 5 -32.43 2.21 -27.07
CA TYR A 5 -31.99 1.00 -26.37
C TYR A 5 -30.67 0.45 -26.91
N PHE A 6 -30.42 0.57 -28.23
CA PHE A 6 -29.19 0.08 -28.85
C PHE A 6 -27.96 0.91 -28.42
N VAL A 7 -28.11 2.23 -28.30
CA VAL A 7 -27.05 3.10 -27.76
C VAL A 7 -26.81 2.80 -26.27
N GLY A 8 -27.88 2.62 -25.48
CA GLY A 8 -27.77 2.25 -24.06
C GLY A 8 -27.09 0.90 -23.82
N ILE A 9 -27.41 -0.12 -24.62
CA ILE A 9 -26.76 -1.45 -24.56
C ILE A 9 -25.28 -1.36 -24.96
N THR A 10 -24.96 -0.56 -25.98
CA THR A 10 -23.57 -0.40 -26.43
C THR A 10 -22.71 0.32 -25.36
N LEU A 11 -23.26 1.34 -24.68
CA LEU A 11 -22.59 2.02 -23.57
C LEU A 11 -22.40 1.10 -22.35
N PHE A 12 -23.41 0.29 -22.02
CA PHE A 12 -23.34 -0.67 -20.91
C PHE A 12 -22.31 -1.77 -21.18
N LEU A 13 -22.23 -2.28 -22.41
CA LEU A 13 -21.21 -3.26 -22.80
C LEU A 13 -19.79 -2.67 -22.75
N PHE A 14 -19.60 -1.40 -23.14
CA PHE A 14 -18.29 -0.73 -23.05
C PHE A 14 -17.81 -0.56 -21.60
N ALA A 15 -18.73 -0.35 -20.66
CA ALA A 15 -18.42 -0.27 -19.23
C ALA A 15 -17.97 -1.62 -18.62
N ILE A 16 -18.42 -2.75 -19.16
CA ILE A 16 -18.05 -4.10 -18.68
C ILE A 16 -16.63 -4.51 -19.14
N PHE A 17 -16.08 -3.88 -20.20
CA PHE A 17 -14.72 -4.13 -20.66
C PHE A 17 -13.65 -3.30 -19.95
N PHE A 18 -14.03 -2.33 -19.11
CA PHE A 18 -13.09 -1.62 -18.25
C PHE A 18 -12.81 -2.46 -17.00
N ASN A 19 -12.03 -3.54 -17.19
CA ASN A 19 -11.34 -4.17 -16.08
C ASN A 19 -10.36 -3.12 -15.56
N GLY A 20 -10.75 -2.38 -14.54
CA GLY A 20 -9.85 -1.49 -13.84
C GLY A 20 -8.66 -2.33 -13.38
N THR A 21 -7.50 -2.12 -14.00
CA THR A 21 -6.25 -2.54 -13.39
C THR A 21 -6.18 -1.78 -12.09
N ILE A 22 -6.40 -2.48 -10.97
CA ILE A 22 -6.09 -1.92 -9.66
C ILE A 22 -4.58 -1.72 -9.68
N LEU A 23 -4.14 -0.48 -9.90
CA LEU A 23 -2.74 -0.14 -9.79
C LEU A 23 -2.32 -0.46 -8.35
N ALA A 24 -1.18 -1.13 -8.19
CA ALA A 24 -0.53 -1.17 -6.89
C ALA A 24 -0.20 0.27 -6.49
N GLN A 25 -0.51 0.62 -5.26
CA GLN A 25 -0.16 1.90 -4.67
C GLN A 25 1.30 1.86 -4.22
N GLY A 26 2.08 2.92 -4.44
CA GLY A 26 3.44 3.04 -3.92
C GLY A 26 4.42 1.92 -4.33
N ALA A 27 4.56 1.64 -5.63
CA ALA A 27 5.49 0.60 -6.11
C ALA A 27 6.98 0.94 -5.90
N THR A 28 7.30 2.23 -5.80
CA THR A 28 8.64 2.76 -5.54
C THR A 28 8.58 3.75 -4.38
N CYS A 29 9.73 4.11 -3.82
CA CYS A 29 9.78 5.16 -2.80
C CYS A 29 9.34 6.52 -3.37
N GLU A 30 9.72 6.80 -4.61
CA GLU A 30 9.43 8.06 -5.31
C GLU A 30 7.94 8.23 -5.58
N ASP A 31 7.23 7.12 -5.76
CA ASP A 31 5.79 7.06 -5.98
C ASP A 31 5.00 6.69 -4.72
N ALA A 32 5.61 6.83 -3.53
CA ALA A 32 4.97 6.48 -2.26
C ALA A 32 3.62 7.20 -2.09
N ASP A 33 2.58 6.45 -1.75
CA ASP A 33 1.23 6.98 -1.61
C ASP A 33 0.98 7.54 -0.20
N PRO A 34 0.10 8.54 -0.04
CA PRO A 34 -0.31 8.99 1.28
C PRO A 34 -1.02 7.87 2.03
N PHE A 35 -0.55 7.54 3.23
CA PHE A 35 -1.31 6.71 4.15
C PHE A 35 -2.41 7.55 4.81
N CYS A 36 -3.55 7.63 4.13
CA CYS A 36 -4.74 8.33 4.62
C CYS A 36 -5.61 7.36 5.43
N ALA A 37 -5.25 7.11 6.69
CA ALA A 37 -6.12 6.39 7.63
C ALA A 37 -7.30 7.26 8.12
N GLY A 38 -8.00 7.96 7.23
CA GLY A 38 -9.11 8.88 7.52
C GLY A 38 -10.38 8.22 8.09
N GLY A 39 -10.25 7.01 8.65
CA GLY A 39 -11.27 6.19 9.31
C GLY A 39 -10.62 5.27 10.35
N SER A 40 -11.12 4.04 10.51
CA SER A 40 -10.52 3.02 11.40
C SER A 40 -9.64 2.00 10.67
N GLN A 41 -9.68 1.96 9.33
CA GLN A 41 -9.00 0.96 8.52
C GLN A 41 -8.70 1.49 7.12
N TYR A 42 -7.59 1.02 6.56
CA TYR A 42 -7.21 1.23 5.17
C TYR A 42 -6.79 -0.10 4.54
N VAL A 43 -7.51 -0.54 3.50
CA VAL A 43 -7.22 -1.78 2.77
C VAL A 43 -6.60 -1.41 1.43
N PHE A 44 -5.43 -1.97 1.13
CA PHE A 44 -4.70 -1.73 -0.12
C PHE A 44 -4.24 -3.06 -0.74
N PRO A 45 -4.08 -3.11 -2.07
CA PRO A 45 -3.51 -4.28 -2.73
C PRO A 45 -2.00 -4.35 -2.51
N ASN A 46 -1.45 -5.57 -2.41
CA ASN A 46 -0.01 -5.78 -2.43
C ASN A 46 0.59 -5.31 -3.77
N THR A 47 1.80 -4.77 -3.73
CA THR A 47 2.61 -4.65 -4.95
C THR A 47 3.00 -6.04 -5.46
N THR A 48 3.06 -6.22 -6.78
CA THR A 48 3.53 -7.47 -7.39
C THR A 48 4.36 -7.18 -8.64
N GLY A 49 5.35 -8.02 -8.92
CA GLY A 49 6.18 -7.93 -10.12
C GLY A 49 7.19 -6.77 -10.10
N VAL A 50 7.47 -6.19 -8.93
CA VAL A 50 8.48 -5.12 -8.80
C VAL A 50 9.77 -5.67 -8.19
N PRO A 51 10.94 -5.09 -8.52
CA PRO A 51 12.21 -5.53 -7.97
C PRO A 51 12.26 -5.47 -6.43
N THR A 52 13.04 -6.36 -5.83
CA THR A 52 13.41 -6.24 -4.42
C THR A 52 14.29 -5.00 -4.20
N VAL A 53 14.11 -4.33 -3.07
CA VAL A 53 14.96 -3.19 -2.65
C VAL A 53 16.12 -3.63 -1.75
N GLY A 54 16.41 -4.94 -1.72
CA GLY A 54 17.49 -5.50 -0.91
C GLY A 54 17.03 -5.80 0.51
N SER A 55 17.82 -5.35 1.48
CA SER A 55 17.67 -5.67 2.91
C SER A 55 17.62 -4.37 3.73
N PRO A 56 16.59 -3.52 3.55
CA PRO A 56 16.50 -2.25 4.25
C PRO A 56 16.41 -2.45 5.77
N ALA A 57 17.11 -1.59 6.52
CA ALA A 57 17.25 -1.65 7.97
C ALA A 57 17.64 -3.05 8.48
N CYS A 58 16.74 -3.72 9.21
CA CYS A 58 16.93 -5.10 9.69
C CYS A 58 16.08 -6.13 8.95
N LEU A 59 15.43 -5.75 7.83
CA LEU A 59 14.72 -6.72 7.00
C LEU A 59 15.74 -7.59 6.27
N PHE A 60 15.60 -8.92 6.36
CA PHE A 60 16.46 -9.83 5.61
C PHE A 60 16.29 -9.64 4.09
N SER A 61 15.06 -9.41 3.64
CA SER A 61 14.75 -9.09 2.26
C SER A 61 13.44 -8.31 2.15
N ALA A 62 13.31 -7.43 1.17
CA ALA A 62 12.08 -6.69 0.88
C ALA A 62 11.59 -6.94 -0.56
N PRO A 63 11.02 -8.12 -0.86
CA PRO A 63 10.43 -8.43 -2.17
C PRO A 63 9.08 -7.73 -2.36
N ASN A 64 8.83 -7.22 -3.56
CA ASN A 64 7.60 -6.51 -3.91
C ASN A 64 7.13 -5.47 -2.87
N PRO A 65 7.99 -4.51 -2.49
CA PRO A 65 7.64 -3.55 -1.45
C PRO A 65 6.47 -2.65 -1.86
N THR A 66 5.75 -2.19 -0.85
CA THR A 66 4.70 -1.17 -0.96
C THR A 66 5.09 0.01 -0.08
N TRP A 67 5.14 1.21 -0.66
CA TRP A 67 5.64 2.41 -0.02
C TRP A 67 4.52 3.38 0.29
N PHE A 68 4.50 3.88 1.52
CA PHE A 68 3.58 4.93 1.94
C PHE A 68 4.32 6.03 2.70
N TYR A 69 3.77 7.24 2.70
CA TYR A 69 4.17 8.30 3.63
C TYR A 69 3.04 8.64 4.60
N LEU A 70 3.43 8.98 5.83
CA LEU A 70 2.53 9.40 6.90
C LEU A 70 2.77 10.88 7.21
N GLN A 71 1.69 11.66 7.30
CA GLN A 71 1.74 13.03 7.81
C GLN A 71 1.11 13.08 9.19
N VAL A 72 1.85 13.62 10.16
CA VAL A 72 1.43 13.72 11.56
C VAL A 72 1.19 15.19 11.88
N ASP A 73 -0.07 15.57 12.09
CA ASP A 73 -0.45 16.95 12.43
C ASP A 73 -0.37 17.22 13.95
N GLN A 74 -0.82 16.25 14.75
CA GLN A 74 -0.86 16.37 16.22
C GLN A 74 0.18 15.46 16.85
N MET A 75 0.89 15.97 17.85
CA MET A 75 1.83 15.17 18.65
C MET A 75 1.08 14.12 19.45
N GLY A 76 1.59 12.89 19.42
CA GLY A 76 1.07 11.76 20.18
C GLY A 76 1.60 10.45 19.66
N ASP A 77 1.29 9.37 20.37
CA ASP A 77 1.61 8.03 19.93
C ASP A 77 0.64 7.59 18.83
N LEU A 78 1.19 6.98 17.77
CA LEU A 78 0.42 6.38 16.69
C LEU A 78 0.58 4.87 16.77
N GLU A 79 -0.53 4.17 16.98
CA GLU A 79 -0.57 2.70 17.03
C GLU A 79 -1.32 2.17 15.81
N PHE A 80 -0.65 1.34 15.01
CA PHE A 80 -1.21 0.71 13.83
C PHE A 80 -1.10 -0.81 13.94
N SER A 81 -2.16 -1.50 13.54
CA SER A 81 -2.11 -2.94 13.27
C SER A 81 -2.09 -3.15 11.76
N ILE A 82 -1.04 -3.81 11.28
CA ILE A 82 -0.88 -4.15 9.86
C ILE A 82 -1.09 -5.66 9.73
N SER A 83 -1.96 -6.06 8.81
CA SER A 83 -2.21 -7.46 8.52
C SER A 83 -2.30 -7.69 7.03
N GLN A 84 -1.83 -8.85 6.60
CA GLN A 84 -1.91 -9.30 5.21
C GLN A 84 -2.69 -10.60 5.14
N SER A 85 -3.46 -10.79 4.06
CA SER A 85 -4.27 -11.98 3.83
C SER A 85 -4.01 -12.52 2.43
N THR A 86 -3.87 -13.84 2.29
CA THR A 86 -3.62 -14.51 0.99
C THR A 86 -4.73 -14.29 -0.05
N GLN A 87 -5.92 -13.86 0.37
CA GLN A 87 -7.06 -13.60 -0.52
C GLN A 87 -7.68 -12.21 -0.30
N GLY A 88 -6.92 -11.28 0.31
CA GLY A 88 -7.38 -9.93 0.60
C GLY A 88 -8.40 -9.85 1.74
N PHE A 89 -9.16 -8.78 1.77
CA PHE A 89 -10.13 -8.45 2.81
C PHE A 89 -11.50 -8.12 2.23
N ASP A 90 -12.57 -8.40 2.98
CA ASP A 90 -13.92 -7.98 2.61
C ASP A 90 -14.16 -6.47 2.90
N GLN A 91 -15.36 -5.99 2.59
CA GLN A 91 -15.74 -4.58 2.80
C GLN A 91 -15.74 -4.14 4.27
N ASN A 92 -15.77 -5.09 5.20
CA ASN A 92 -15.73 -4.84 6.63
C ASN A 92 -14.33 -5.05 7.21
N GLY A 93 -13.33 -5.35 6.37
CA GLY A 93 -11.97 -5.57 6.80
C GLY A 93 -11.66 -6.96 7.32
N ASN A 94 -12.51 -7.96 7.08
CA ASN A 94 -12.24 -9.34 7.49
C ASN A 94 -11.37 -10.05 6.44
N PRO A 95 -10.36 -10.83 6.86
CA PRO A 95 -9.50 -11.55 5.92
C PRO A 95 -10.28 -12.65 5.19
N LEU A 96 -10.11 -12.73 3.87
CA LEU A 96 -10.73 -13.76 3.02
C LEU A 96 -9.83 -15.01 2.85
N GLY A 97 -8.74 -15.11 3.60
CA GLY A 97 -7.76 -16.19 3.50
C GLY A 97 -6.95 -16.37 4.78
N THR A 98 -5.76 -16.94 4.63
CA THR A 98 -4.82 -17.10 5.74
C THR A 98 -4.07 -15.79 5.95
N LEU A 99 -3.94 -15.39 7.22
CA LEU A 99 -3.11 -14.25 7.58
C LEU A 99 -1.63 -14.57 7.39
N LEU A 100 -0.87 -13.59 6.90
CA LEU A 100 0.57 -13.65 6.71
C LEU A 100 1.27 -12.69 7.67
N ASP A 101 2.55 -12.97 7.93
CA ASP A 101 3.46 -12.02 8.56
C ASP A 101 3.63 -10.78 7.68
N VAL A 102 3.83 -9.63 8.32
CA VAL A 102 4.07 -8.38 7.62
C VAL A 102 5.39 -7.80 8.11
N ASP A 103 6.40 -7.89 7.24
CA ASP A 103 7.65 -7.17 7.40
C ASP A 103 7.45 -5.70 6.97
N PHE A 104 7.77 -4.78 7.88
CA PHE A 104 7.70 -3.34 7.63
C PHE A 104 8.97 -2.62 8.10
N VAL A 105 9.17 -1.40 7.62
CA VAL A 105 10.17 -0.48 8.13
C VAL A 105 9.60 0.93 7.99
N ALA A 106 9.90 1.79 8.95
CA ALA A 106 9.48 3.19 8.94
C ALA A 106 10.71 4.08 9.12
N TRP A 107 10.82 5.09 8.26
CA TRP A 107 11.86 6.11 8.34
C TRP A 107 11.27 7.47 8.64
N GLY A 108 12.07 8.31 9.29
CA GLY A 108 11.71 9.69 9.61
C GLY A 108 12.12 10.07 11.03
N PRO A 109 11.59 11.20 11.54
CA PRO A 109 10.64 12.10 10.87
C PRO A 109 11.30 12.87 9.71
N PHE A 110 10.53 13.13 8.66
CA PHE A 110 10.95 13.97 7.53
C PHE A 110 10.23 15.32 7.53
N SER A 111 10.86 16.35 6.96
CA SER A 111 10.26 17.69 6.82
C SER A 111 9.33 17.83 5.62
N THR A 112 9.44 16.95 4.63
CA THR A 112 8.64 16.94 3.39
C THR A 112 8.08 15.55 3.15
N SER A 113 6.96 15.44 2.42
CA SER A 113 6.36 14.14 2.05
C SER A 113 7.01 13.49 0.84
N ASN A 114 7.91 14.19 0.14
CA ASN A 114 8.60 13.71 -1.06
C ASN A 114 10.09 14.04 -1.01
N GLY A 115 10.87 13.37 -1.86
CA GLY A 115 12.31 13.60 -2.02
C GLY A 115 13.19 13.03 -0.90
N ASN A 116 12.67 12.09 -0.11
CA ASN A 116 13.40 11.50 1.03
C ASN A 116 14.10 10.18 0.69
N CYS A 117 13.92 9.64 -0.52
CA CYS A 117 14.36 8.29 -0.91
C CYS A 117 15.89 8.10 -0.89
N ASP A 118 16.65 9.19 -1.05
CA ASP A 118 18.11 9.19 -0.92
C ASP A 118 18.60 9.26 0.53
N ASN A 119 17.69 9.43 1.50
CA ASN A 119 17.98 9.61 2.92
C ASN A 119 17.19 8.62 3.80
N LEU A 120 17.03 7.40 3.31
CA LEU A 120 16.48 6.29 4.07
C LEU A 120 17.63 5.63 4.84
N ASP A 121 17.96 6.20 6.00
CA ASP A 121 19.03 5.66 6.84
C ASP A 121 18.67 4.24 7.31
N ASP A 122 19.48 3.27 6.89
CA ASP A 122 19.47 1.92 7.46
C ASP A 122 20.05 2.03 8.87
N CYS A 123 19.25 1.70 9.88
CA CYS A 123 19.67 1.96 11.24
C CYS A 123 20.98 1.19 11.56
N SER A 124 22.00 1.93 11.99
CA SER A 124 23.36 1.41 12.13
C SER A 124 23.51 0.61 13.44
N GLY A 125 23.04 -0.63 13.45
CA GLY A 125 23.51 -1.69 14.36
C GLY A 125 22.58 -2.13 15.49
N ASN A 126 21.43 -1.50 15.72
CA ASN A 126 20.44 -1.94 16.72
C ASN A 126 19.00 -1.58 16.28
N CYS A 127 18.54 -2.08 15.14
CA CYS A 127 17.13 -1.91 14.80
C CYS A 127 16.36 -3.05 15.45
N PRO A 128 15.23 -2.77 16.12
CA PRO A 128 14.34 -3.84 16.57
C PRO A 128 13.94 -4.68 15.35
N SER A 129 14.24 -5.98 15.38
CA SER A 129 13.61 -6.92 14.45
C SER A 129 12.10 -6.81 14.65
N ASN A 130 11.36 -6.69 13.56
CA ASN A 130 9.92 -6.86 13.55
C ASN A 130 9.50 -8.26 13.09
N THR A 131 10.47 -9.13 12.81
CA THR A 131 10.30 -10.57 12.63
C THR A 131 10.36 -11.30 13.96
#